data_AF-A0A2P2JE72-F1
#
_entry.id   AF-A0A2P2JE72-F1
#
_cell.length_a   1.000
_cell.length_b   1.000
_cell.length_c   1.000
_cell.angle_alpha   90.00
_cell.angle_beta   90.00
_cell.angle_gamma   90.00
#
_symmetry.space_group_name_H-M   'P 1'
#
loop_
_entity.id
_entity.type
_entity.pdbx_description
1 polymer ?
#
loop_
_entity_poly.entity_id
_entity_poly.type
_entity_poly.pdbx_seq_one_letter_code
_entity_poly.pdbx_strand_id
1 'polypeptide(L)'
;MESFFCLSDDSQRLFIRLYTRKGPWFRMSSILYPEVLDSQLAVKELSAMGYTCCYDDTNNIQDEDMKDLLDLFTISELREIMCSMKKNCTRGGRKQDLIASILSSYEGGECTFLPSSILDRTGTCIKISSKAESLVWRAERLFFLNGEQDLSAFLLVDLGILKYPSYCCIITEQIFSSRSGLLAYEEAIELAQIMDESLDKSERESVLKCMKIAVSQVSSSTEKAIHTTGSDSLNTSSYFSAPWVYSKVIFVGISFLEHERRQLNSPK
;
A
#
# COMPACT_ATOMS: atom_id res chain seq x y z
N MET A 1 10.95 -14.98 6.16
CA MET A 1 10.98 -14.32 7.47
C MET A 1 12.21 -14.69 8.28
N GLU A 2 12.76 -15.90 8.17
CA GLU A 2 14.00 -16.28 8.89
C GLU A 2 15.17 -15.30 8.68
N SER A 3 15.35 -14.79 7.46
CA SER A 3 16.36 -13.76 7.14
C SER A 3 16.19 -12.45 7.90
N PHE A 4 14.97 -12.12 8.36
CA PHE A 4 14.71 -10.88 9.10
C PHE A 4 15.34 -10.95 10.50
N PHE A 5 15.26 -12.12 11.15
CA PHE A 5 15.84 -12.34 12.47
C PHE A 5 17.38 -12.41 12.44
N CYS A 6 17.98 -12.53 11.26
CA CYS A 6 19.44 -12.46 11.08
C CYS A 6 19.97 -11.02 10.99
N LEU A 7 19.10 -10.03 10.83
CA LEU A 7 19.49 -8.61 10.80
C LEU A 7 19.88 -8.14 12.20
N SER A 8 20.75 -7.12 12.27
CA SER A 8 21.01 -6.43 13.53
C SER A 8 19.73 -5.82 14.12
N ASP A 9 19.70 -5.67 15.44
CA ASP A 9 18.58 -5.04 16.14
C ASP A 9 18.24 -3.65 15.58
N ASP A 10 19.26 -2.87 15.22
CA ASP A 10 19.09 -1.52 14.67
C ASP A 10 18.40 -1.57 13.30
N SER A 11 18.78 -2.51 12.45
CA SER A 11 18.12 -2.77 11.16
C SER A 11 16.69 -3.25 11.32
N GLN A 12 16.42 -4.14 12.28
CA GLN A 12 15.06 -4.60 12.56
C GLN A 12 14.17 -3.44 13.05
N ARG A 13 14.66 -2.64 14.01
CA ARG A 13 13.94 -1.46 14.53
C ARG A 13 13.67 -0.45 13.41
N LEU A 14 14.70 -0.15 12.63
CA LEU A 14 14.58 0.80 11.53
C LEU A 14 13.56 0.35 10.49
N PHE A 15 13.58 -0.93 10.10
CA PHE A 15 12.63 -1.48 9.14
C PHE A 15 11.18 -1.31 9.61
N ILE A 16 10.86 -1.67 10.86
CA ILE A 16 9.51 -1.53 11.41
C ILE A 16 9.10 -0.05 11.50
N ARG A 17 10.03 0.84 11.87
CA ARG A 17 9.79 2.30 11.88
C ARG A 17 9.46 2.85 10.49
N LEU A 18 10.14 2.36 9.46
CA LEU A 18 9.86 2.77 8.08
C LEU A 18 8.52 2.20 7.60
N TYR A 19 8.21 0.95 7.95
CA TYR A 19 6.97 0.29 7.53
C TYR A 19 5.72 0.97 8.10
N THR A 20 5.80 1.43 9.35
CA THR A 20 4.70 2.15 10.03
C THR A 20 4.60 3.63 9.67
N ARG A 21 5.59 4.19 8.96
CA ARG A 21 5.54 5.56 8.47
C ARG A 21 4.81 5.65 7.14
N LYS A 22 4.12 6.76 6.93
CA LYS A 22 3.57 7.10 5.61
C LYS A 22 4.71 7.27 4.59
N GLY A 23 4.76 6.37 3.62
CA GLY A 23 5.74 6.31 2.54
C GLY A 23 5.05 6.21 1.16
N PRO A 24 5.82 6.11 0.06
CA PRO A 24 6.73 4.96 -0.03
C PRO A 24 8.23 5.28 0.06
N TRP A 25 8.65 6.50 -0.25
CA TRP A 25 10.07 6.91 -0.19
C TRP A 25 10.39 7.76 1.06
N PHE A 26 11.63 7.66 1.54
CA PHE A 26 12.12 8.39 2.70
C PHE A 26 13.50 8.97 2.42
N ARG A 27 13.68 10.29 2.62
CA ARG A 27 15.01 10.92 2.57
C ARG A 27 15.86 10.39 3.71
N MET A 28 17.11 10.03 3.44
CA MET A 28 18.02 9.54 4.47
C MET A 28 18.22 10.55 5.60
N SER A 29 18.22 11.84 5.27
CA SER A 29 18.30 12.94 6.24
C SER A 29 17.11 13.04 7.21
N SER A 30 15.97 12.40 6.88
CA SER A 30 14.76 12.36 7.71
C SER A 30 14.69 11.13 8.63
N ILE A 31 15.70 10.27 8.60
CA ILE A 31 15.73 8.99 9.32
C ILE A 31 16.62 9.15 10.55
N LEU A 32 16.02 9.69 11.61
CA LEU A 32 16.66 9.92 12.90
C LEU A 32 15.75 9.35 13.98
N TYR A 33 16.14 8.21 14.54
CA TYR A 33 15.43 7.56 15.65
C TYR A 33 16.39 7.37 16.82
N PRO A 34 16.08 7.87 18.03
CA PRO A 34 16.96 7.76 19.19
C PRO A 34 17.38 6.33 19.55
N GLU A 35 16.53 5.35 19.23
CA GLU A 35 16.75 3.93 19.48
C GLU A 35 17.57 3.20 18.41
N VAL A 36 17.94 3.87 17.31
CA VAL A 36 18.79 3.34 16.24
C VAL A 36 20.12 4.09 16.30
N LEU A 37 21.22 3.38 16.58
CA LEU A 37 22.52 4.01 16.81
C LEU A 37 23.12 4.55 15.52
N ASP A 38 23.07 3.76 14.45
CA ASP A 38 23.55 4.16 13.12
C ASP A 38 22.56 3.81 12.02
N SER A 39 21.73 4.79 11.64
CA SER A 39 20.77 4.66 10.55
C SER A 39 21.44 4.29 9.22
N GLN A 40 22.67 4.79 8.94
CA GLN A 40 23.34 4.53 7.66
C GLN A 40 23.80 3.09 7.53
N LEU A 41 24.39 2.54 8.59
CA LEU A 41 24.76 1.13 8.63
C LEU A 41 23.51 0.23 8.58
N ALA A 42 22.46 0.60 9.31
CA ALA A 42 21.20 -0.15 9.30
C ALA A 42 20.56 -0.20 7.90
N VAL A 43 20.50 0.93 7.19
CA VAL A 43 20.01 0.98 5.80
C VAL A 43 20.85 0.13 4.86
N LYS A 44 22.19 0.16 5.00
CA LYS A 44 23.07 -0.64 4.15
C LYS A 44 22.84 -2.14 4.36
N GLU A 45 22.67 -2.57 5.60
CA GLU A 45 22.36 -3.96 5.93
C GLU A 45 20.99 -4.38 5.38
N LEU A 46 19.96 -3.55 5.55
CA LEU A 46 18.62 -3.77 5.00
C LEU A 46 18.63 -3.87 3.47
N SER A 47 19.40 -3.01 2.80
CA SER A 47 19.57 -3.02 1.35
C SER A 47 20.28 -4.29 0.88
N ALA A 48 21.36 -4.69 1.56
CA ALA A 48 22.10 -5.91 1.25
C ALA A 48 21.24 -7.18 1.37
N MET A 49 20.29 -7.19 2.32
CA MET A 49 19.34 -8.29 2.52
C MET A 49 18.06 -8.16 1.67
N GLY A 50 17.93 -7.11 0.86
CA GLY A 50 16.80 -6.90 -0.05
C GLY A 50 15.51 -6.43 0.62
N TYR A 51 15.59 -5.88 1.83
CA TYR A 51 14.43 -5.30 2.54
C TYR A 51 14.14 -3.86 2.13
N THR A 52 15.15 -3.13 1.65
CA THR A 52 15.00 -1.75 1.17
C THR A 52 15.64 -1.59 -0.21
N CYS A 53 15.05 -0.74 -1.03
CA CYS A 53 15.63 -0.22 -2.25
C CYS A 53 16.19 1.17 -1.98
N CYS A 54 17.39 1.46 -2.46
CA CYS A 54 17.98 2.79 -2.40
C CYS A 54 17.85 3.46 -3.76
N TYR A 55 17.54 4.75 -3.74
CA TYR A 55 17.69 5.64 -4.89
C TYR A 55 19.03 6.36 -4.71
N ASP A 56 20.07 5.77 -5.32
CA ASP A 56 21.43 6.29 -5.33
C ASP A 56 22.08 6.31 -6.72
N ASP A 57 21.45 5.69 -7.73
CA ASP A 57 21.93 5.66 -9.12
C ASP A 57 20.81 5.94 -10.14
N THR A 58 21.16 6.62 -11.22
CA THR A 58 20.24 7.21 -12.22
C THR A 58 19.70 6.20 -13.25
N ASN A 59 20.08 4.92 -13.15
CA ASN A 59 20.06 4.02 -14.31
C ASN A 59 18.84 3.09 -14.43
N ASN A 60 17.85 3.13 -13.53
CA ASN A 60 16.64 2.32 -13.68
C ASN A 60 15.48 2.86 -12.84
N ILE A 61 14.75 3.85 -13.36
CA ILE A 61 13.70 4.51 -12.61
C ILE A 61 12.39 4.34 -13.36
N GLN A 62 11.39 3.77 -12.69
CA GLN A 62 10.02 3.69 -13.19
C GLN A 62 9.33 5.04 -13.00
N ASP A 63 8.41 5.41 -13.90
CA ASP A 63 7.70 6.70 -13.83
C ASP A 63 6.89 6.86 -12.53
N GLU A 64 6.41 5.76 -11.96
CA GLU A 64 5.71 5.76 -10.68
C GLU A 64 6.64 6.14 -9.51
N ASP A 65 7.86 5.60 -9.48
CA ASP A 65 8.86 5.98 -8.47
C ASP A 65 9.26 7.45 -8.60
N MET A 66 9.30 8.00 -9.82
CA MET A 66 9.58 9.42 -10.04
C MET A 66 8.52 10.31 -9.42
N LYS A 67 7.24 9.99 -9.61
CA LYS A 67 6.14 10.74 -9.02
C LYS A 67 6.24 10.75 -7.49
N ASP A 68 6.45 9.59 -6.90
CA ASP A 68 6.56 9.45 -5.44
C ASP A 68 7.78 10.19 -4.88
N LEU A 69 8.92 10.16 -5.59
CA LEU A 69 10.12 10.91 -5.23
C LEU A 69 9.88 12.42 -5.28
N LEU A 70 9.22 12.92 -6.32
CA LEU A 70 8.84 14.33 -6.45
C LEU A 70 7.88 14.77 -5.32
N ASP A 71 7.06 13.85 -4.82
CA ASP A 71 6.20 14.09 -3.66
C ASP A 71 6.97 14.26 -2.34
N LEU A 72 8.26 13.94 -2.29
CA LEU A 72 9.12 14.30 -1.15
C LEU A 72 9.55 15.76 -1.14
N PHE A 73 9.42 16.47 -2.26
CA PHE A 73 9.92 17.83 -2.40
C PHE A 73 8.97 18.87 -1.83
N THR A 74 9.57 19.94 -1.32
CA THR A 74 8.87 21.18 -1.00
C THR A 74 8.50 21.92 -2.28
N ILE A 75 7.50 22.81 -2.20
CA ILE A 75 7.09 23.63 -3.35
C ILE A 75 8.26 24.48 -3.89
N SER A 76 9.15 24.95 -3.01
CA SER A 76 10.32 25.72 -3.40
C SER A 76 11.30 24.89 -4.23
N GLU A 77 11.65 23.68 -3.77
CA GLU A 77 12.56 22.81 -4.49
C GLU A 77 11.97 22.38 -5.86
N LEU A 78 10.66 22.09 -5.92
CA LEU A 78 9.97 21.79 -7.20
C LEU A 78 10.03 22.96 -8.19
N ARG A 79 9.86 24.20 -7.70
CA ARG A 79 9.98 25.41 -8.54
C ARG A 79 11.40 25.60 -9.05
N GLU A 80 12.41 25.30 -8.23
CA GLU A 80 13.79 25.37 -8.67
C GLU A 80 14.09 24.33 -9.76
N ILE A 81 13.58 23.10 -9.64
CA ILE A 81 13.68 22.07 -10.69
C ILE A 81 13.04 22.58 -11.99
N MET A 82 11.83 23.13 -11.94
CA MET A 82 11.16 23.71 -13.12
C MET A 82 11.96 24.84 -13.76
N CYS A 83 12.53 25.73 -12.95
CA CYS A 83 13.32 26.85 -13.42
C CYS A 83 14.67 26.35 -14.03
N SER A 84 15.29 25.29 -13.50
CA SER A 84 16.43 24.59 -14.12
C SER A 84 16.09 23.95 -15.46
N MET A 85 14.84 23.50 -15.64
CA MET A 85 14.31 22.99 -16.92
C MET A 85 13.92 24.09 -17.92
N LYS A 86 14.20 25.37 -17.62
CA LYS A 86 13.85 26.53 -18.45
C LYS A 86 12.35 26.66 -18.77
N LYS A 87 11.47 26.11 -17.91
CA LYS A 87 10.01 26.27 -18.04
C LYS A 87 9.55 27.50 -17.25
N ASN A 88 8.47 28.13 -17.72
CA ASN A 88 7.84 29.24 -16.99
C ASN A 88 7.31 28.74 -15.65
N CYS A 89 7.95 29.18 -14.56
CA CYS A 89 7.54 28.88 -13.19
C CYS A 89 6.15 29.54 -12.95
N THR A 90 5.07 28.75 -13.04
CA THR A 90 3.70 29.22 -12.80
C THR A 90 3.57 29.67 -11.34
N ARG A 91 3.36 30.97 -11.13
CA ARG A 91 3.22 31.53 -9.78
C ARG A 91 1.84 31.15 -9.22
N GLY A 92 1.80 30.16 -8.34
CA GLY A 92 0.60 29.82 -7.56
C GLY A 92 -0.06 28.47 -7.82
N GLY A 93 0.58 27.54 -8.54
CA GLY A 93 0.06 26.17 -8.72
C GLY A 93 0.07 25.33 -7.43
N ARG A 94 -0.87 24.38 -7.32
CA ARG A 94 -0.85 23.37 -6.24
C ARG A 94 0.37 22.46 -6.44
N LYS A 95 0.85 21.82 -5.38
CA LYS A 95 2.02 20.92 -5.45
C LYS A 95 1.88 19.86 -6.54
N GLN A 96 0.70 19.23 -6.62
CA GLN A 96 0.40 18.19 -7.61
C GLN A 96 0.43 18.71 -9.05
N ASP A 97 0.00 19.95 -9.31
CA ASP A 97 0.08 20.56 -10.64
C ASP A 97 1.53 20.76 -11.10
N LEU A 98 2.42 21.11 -10.16
CA LEU A 98 3.85 21.25 -10.42
C LEU A 98 4.49 19.90 -10.74
N ILE A 99 4.14 18.85 -9.98
CA ILE A 99 4.63 17.49 -10.22
C ILE A 99 4.17 16.98 -11.59
N ALA A 100 2.89 17.14 -11.93
CA ALA A 100 2.37 16.76 -13.25
C ALA A 100 3.07 17.51 -14.40
N SER A 101 3.39 18.80 -14.21
CA SER A 101 4.12 19.59 -15.19
C SER A 101 5.57 19.12 -15.39
N ILE A 102 6.22 18.67 -14.32
CA ILE A 102 7.57 18.10 -14.37
C ILE A 102 7.55 16.72 -15.06
N LEU A 103 6.61 15.85 -14.69
CA LEU A 103 6.49 14.50 -15.26
C LEU A 103 6.15 14.53 -16.75
N SER A 104 5.20 15.36 -17.17
CA SER A 104 4.88 15.53 -18.61
C SER A 104 6.06 16.04 -19.44
N SER A 105 7.00 16.77 -18.83
CA SER A 105 8.24 17.19 -19.49
C SER A 105 9.30 16.09 -19.56
N TYR A 106 9.21 15.08 -18.68
CA TYR A 106 10.09 13.92 -18.64
C TYR A 106 9.68 12.83 -19.65
N GLU A 107 8.38 12.54 -19.77
CA GLU A 107 7.83 11.54 -20.71
C GLU A 107 8.18 11.81 -22.19
N GLY A 108 8.46 13.07 -22.54
CA GLY A 108 8.90 13.46 -23.88
C GLY A 108 10.34 13.07 -24.24
N GLY A 109 11.10 12.44 -23.34
CA GLY A 109 12.51 12.08 -23.55
C GLY A 109 13.48 13.27 -23.57
N GLU A 110 12.98 14.49 -23.34
CA GLU A 110 13.76 15.72 -23.42
C GLU A 110 14.63 15.98 -22.17
N CYS A 111 14.43 15.24 -21.06
CA CYS A 111 15.06 15.55 -19.79
C CYS A 111 15.71 14.35 -19.08
N THR A 112 16.88 13.95 -19.57
CA THR A 112 17.79 13.02 -18.83
C THR A 112 18.34 13.63 -17.53
N PHE A 113 18.14 14.93 -17.31
CA PHE A 113 18.65 15.68 -16.17
C PHE A 113 17.73 15.63 -14.93
N LEU A 114 16.50 15.15 -15.06
CA LEU A 114 15.57 15.08 -13.92
C LEU A 114 16.06 14.08 -12.84
N PRO A 115 16.45 12.83 -13.16
CA PRO A 115 17.00 11.90 -12.19
C PRO A 115 18.17 12.47 -11.37
N SER A 116 19.13 13.12 -12.05
CA SER A 116 20.30 13.72 -11.42
C SER A 116 19.92 14.94 -10.58
N SER A 117 19.03 15.79 -11.08
CA SER A 117 18.52 16.95 -10.31
C SER A 117 17.81 16.55 -9.03
N ILE A 118 17.05 15.45 -9.08
CA ILE A 118 16.39 14.89 -7.92
C ILE A 118 17.46 14.42 -6.93
N LEU A 119 18.39 13.57 -7.39
CA LEU A 119 19.44 12.98 -6.55
C LEU A 119 20.31 14.05 -5.89
N ASP A 120 20.73 15.07 -6.64
CA ASP A 120 21.56 16.19 -6.14
C ASP A 120 20.88 16.95 -4.99
N ARG A 121 19.54 16.95 -4.95
CA ARG A 121 18.75 17.72 -3.98
C ARG A 121 18.23 16.88 -2.82
N THR A 122 17.76 15.66 -3.07
CA THR A 122 17.28 14.77 -2.00
C THR A 122 18.42 14.04 -1.29
N GLY A 123 19.55 13.86 -1.96
CA GLY A 123 20.53 12.85 -1.60
C GLY A 123 19.92 11.44 -1.71
N THR A 124 20.48 10.51 -0.94
CA THR A 124 19.99 9.13 -0.88
C THR A 124 18.56 9.08 -0.34
N CYS A 125 17.66 8.49 -1.11
CA CYS A 125 16.33 8.13 -0.67
C CYS A 125 16.22 6.61 -0.55
N ILE A 126 15.39 6.15 0.38
CA ILE A 126 15.15 4.72 0.58
C ILE A 126 13.66 4.42 0.53
N LYS A 127 13.31 3.24 0.04
CA LYS A 127 11.94 2.70 -0.01
C LYS A 127 11.98 1.26 0.47
N ILE A 128 10.94 0.80 1.14
CA ILE A 128 10.82 -0.63 1.47
C ILE A 128 10.60 -1.40 0.18
N SER A 129 11.30 -2.53 0.01
CA SER A 129 11.11 -3.33 -1.19
C SER A 129 9.70 -3.93 -1.21
N SER A 130 9.07 -4.01 -2.38
CA SER A 130 7.72 -4.60 -2.52
C SER A 130 7.63 -6.03 -1.99
N LYS A 131 8.73 -6.79 -2.09
CA LYS A 131 8.85 -8.12 -1.49
C LYS A 131 8.78 -8.08 0.03
N ALA A 132 9.49 -7.15 0.68
CA ALA A 132 9.47 -7.02 2.13
C ALA A 132 8.12 -6.48 2.63
N GLU A 133 7.54 -5.52 1.92
CA GLU A 133 6.20 -5.00 2.19
C GLU A 133 5.15 -6.11 2.13
N SER A 134 5.13 -6.91 1.06
CA SER A 134 4.21 -8.04 0.91
C SER A 134 4.36 -9.10 2.02
N LEU A 135 5.58 -9.28 2.56
CA LEU A 135 5.80 -10.21 3.67
C LEU A 135 5.17 -9.72 4.97
N VAL A 136 5.35 -8.45 5.31
CA VAL A 136 4.74 -7.87 6.53
C VAL A 136 3.24 -7.77 6.37
N TRP A 137 2.76 -7.33 5.20
CA TRP A 137 1.34 -7.29 4.85
C TRP A 137 0.66 -8.64 5.07
N ARG A 138 1.26 -9.72 4.55
CA ARG A 138 0.77 -11.08 4.77
C ARG A 138 0.75 -11.47 6.25
N ALA A 139 1.81 -11.11 6.99
CA ALA A 139 1.87 -11.40 8.42
C ALA A 139 0.74 -10.70 9.19
N GLU A 140 0.44 -9.43 8.87
CA GLU A 140 -0.70 -8.72 9.44
C GLU A 140 -2.03 -9.38 9.08
N ARG A 141 -2.23 -9.77 7.81
CA ARG A 141 -3.47 -10.42 7.39
C ARG A 141 -3.66 -11.77 8.08
N LEU A 142 -2.59 -12.51 8.35
CA LEU A 142 -2.66 -13.75 9.14
C LEU A 142 -2.91 -13.49 10.63
N PHE A 143 -2.46 -12.36 11.15
CA PHE A 143 -2.65 -11.99 12.55
C PHE A 143 -4.07 -11.46 12.83
N PHE A 144 -4.54 -10.50 12.03
CA PHE A 144 -5.84 -9.83 12.23
C PHE A 144 -6.99 -10.49 11.45
N LEU A 145 -6.68 -11.23 10.37
CA LEU A 145 -7.66 -11.83 9.46
C LEU A 145 -8.62 -10.81 8.82
N ASN A 146 -8.32 -9.52 8.88
CA ASN A 146 -9.17 -8.47 8.32
C ASN A 146 -8.34 -7.38 7.65
N GLY A 147 -9.03 -6.51 6.89
CA GLY A 147 -8.49 -5.37 6.15
C GLY A 147 -8.19 -4.14 7.02
N GLU A 148 -8.81 -4.05 8.20
CA GLU A 148 -9.05 -2.79 8.91
C GLU A 148 -7.99 -2.48 9.97
N GLN A 149 -7.41 -3.53 10.56
CA GLN A 149 -6.37 -3.40 11.59
C GLN A 149 -4.97 -3.48 10.98
N ASP A 150 -4.04 -2.74 11.57
CA ASP A 150 -2.62 -2.68 11.23
C ASP A 150 -1.76 -2.76 12.50
N LEU A 151 -0.44 -2.60 12.37
CA LEU A 151 0.47 -2.59 13.51
C LEU A 151 0.13 -1.54 14.60
N SER A 152 -0.65 -0.50 14.30
CA SER A 152 -1.04 0.50 15.31
C SER A 152 -1.94 -0.10 16.41
N ALA A 153 -2.64 -1.20 16.13
CA ALA A 153 -3.47 -1.89 17.12
C ALA A 153 -2.65 -2.36 18.33
N PHE A 154 -1.38 -2.75 18.14
CA PHE A 154 -0.49 -3.13 19.24
C PHE A 154 -0.16 -1.93 20.14
N LEU A 155 0.06 -0.76 19.55
CA LEU A 155 0.29 0.47 20.32
C LEU A 155 -0.94 0.83 21.17
N LEU A 156 -2.14 0.65 20.63
CA LEU A 156 -3.38 0.88 21.38
C LEU A 156 -3.53 -0.06 22.59
N VAL A 157 -3.04 -1.30 22.46
CA VAL A 157 -2.99 -2.26 23.56
C VAL A 157 -1.96 -1.84 24.61
N ASP A 158 -0.74 -1.49 24.19
CA ASP A 158 0.34 -1.08 25.09
C ASP A 158 0.00 0.20 25.85
N LEU A 159 -0.71 1.14 25.21
CA LEU A 159 -1.25 2.34 25.86
C LEU A 159 -2.45 2.06 26.78
N GLY A 160 -2.95 0.83 26.79
CA GLY A 160 -4.11 0.42 27.59
C GLY A 160 -5.45 1.00 27.13
N ILE A 161 -5.49 1.61 25.94
CA ILE A 161 -6.70 2.13 25.29
C ILE A 161 -7.57 0.96 24.84
N LEU A 162 -6.94 -0.04 24.23
CA LEU A 162 -7.60 -1.25 23.78
C LEU A 162 -7.26 -2.40 24.73
N LYS A 163 -8.29 -3.05 25.27
CA LYS A 163 -8.13 -4.20 26.17
C LYS A 163 -8.88 -5.39 25.61
N TYR A 164 -8.12 -6.40 25.17
CA TYR A 164 -8.71 -7.67 24.77
C TYR A 164 -9.07 -8.51 26.01
N PRO A 165 -10.20 -9.24 25.99
CA PRO A 165 -10.54 -10.17 27.05
C PRO A 165 -9.51 -11.29 27.13
N SER A 166 -9.30 -11.82 28.34
CA SER A 166 -8.48 -13.03 28.52
C SER A 166 -9.30 -14.27 28.18
N TYR A 167 -8.82 -15.08 27.24
CA TYR A 167 -9.42 -16.36 26.86
C TYR A 167 -8.34 -17.35 26.43
N CYS A 168 -8.68 -18.62 26.41
CA CYS A 168 -7.80 -19.68 25.90
C CYS A 168 -8.07 -19.89 24.41
N CYS A 169 -7.01 -19.81 23.59
CA CYS A 169 -7.12 -20.11 22.16
C CYS A 169 -7.12 -21.62 21.95
N ILE A 170 -8.17 -22.14 21.32
CA ILE A 170 -8.26 -23.53 20.88
C ILE A 170 -8.31 -23.51 19.36
N ILE A 171 -7.26 -24.02 18.71
CA ILE A 171 -7.16 -24.06 17.25
C ILE A 171 -7.64 -25.44 16.79
N THR A 172 -8.87 -25.49 16.27
CA THR A 172 -9.49 -26.74 15.80
C THR A 172 -9.50 -26.87 14.28
N GLU A 173 -9.53 -25.75 13.57
CA GLU A 173 -9.67 -25.70 12.11
C GLU A 173 -8.64 -24.75 11.49
N GLN A 174 -8.22 -25.08 10.27
CA GLN A 174 -7.42 -24.18 9.45
C GLN A 174 -8.34 -23.27 8.65
N ILE A 175 -8.14 -21.95 8.79
CA ILE A 175 -8.91 -20.95 8.03
C ILE A 175 -8.58 -21.04 6.54
N PHE A 176 -7.29 -21.16 6.20
CA PHE A 176 -6.83 -21.33 4.83
C PHE A 176 -6.25 -22.72 4.62
N SER A 177 -6.89 -23.52 3.78
CA SER A 177 -6.46 -24.89 3.47
C SER A 177 -5.22 -24.97 2.58
N SER A 178 -4.84 -23.85 1.93
CA SER A 178 -3.67 -23.79 1.06
C SER A 178 -3.13 -22.36 0.96
N ARG A 179 -1.86 -22.24 0.53
CA ARG A 179 -1.27 -20.95 0.19
C ARG A 179 -2.07 -20.22 -0.90
N SER A 180 -2.62 -20.95 -1.88
CA SER A 180 -3.45 -20.34 -2.92
C SER A 180 -4.74 -19.74 -2.36
N GLY A 181 -5.35 -20.36 -1.36
CA GLY A 181 -6.51 -19.80 -0.66
C GLY A 181 -6.19 -18.50 0.07
N LEU A 182 -5.05 -18.45 0.76
CA LEU A 182 -4.56 -17.23 1.41
C LEU A 182 -4.29 -16.11 0.39
N LEU A 183 -3.58 -16.42 -0.71
CA LEU A 183 -3.26 -15.42 -1.73
C LEU A 183 -4.52 -14.86 -2.42
N ALA A 184 -5.51 -15.71 -2.69
CA ALA A 184 -6.80 -15.26 -3.23
C ALA A 184 -7.56 -14.37 -2.23
N TYR A 185 -7.45 -14.67 -0.93
CA TYR A 185 -8.03 -13.83 0.11
C TYR A 185 -7.33 -12.47 0.22
N GLU A 186 -5.99 -12.44 0.14
CA GLU A 186 -5.20 -11.20 0.08
C GLU A 186 -5.62 -10.32 -1.10
N GLU A 187 -5.73 -10.89 -2.31
CA GLU A 187 -6.18 -10.18 -3.52
C GLU A 187 -7.60 -9.60 -3.34
N ALA A 188 -8.49 -10.34 -2.68
CA ALA A 188 -9.85 -9.86 -2.43
C ALA A 188 -9.88 -8.70 -1.44
N ILE A 189 -9.05 -8.73 -0.39
CA ILE A 189 -8.91 -7.60 0.56
C ILE A 189 -8.35 -6.37 -0.15
N GLU A 190 -7.30 -6.54 -0.95
CA GLU A 190 -6.68 -5.44 -1.69
C GLU A 190 -7.71 -4.77 -2.63
N LEU A 191 -8.52 -5.57 -3.34
CA LEU A 191 -9.59 -5.04 -4.17
C LEU A 191 -10.66 -4.28 -3.35
N ALA A 192 -10.96 -4.74 -2.14
CA ALA A 192 -11.88 -4.05 -1.23
C ALA A 192 -11.32 -2.70 -0.77
N GLN A 193 -10.03 -2.62 -0.46
CA GLN A 193 -9.38 -1.36 -0.10
C GLN A 193 -9.37 -0.37 -1.27
N ILE A 194 -9.07 -0.84 -2.49
CA ILE A 194 -9.15 0.00 -3.70
C ILE A 194 -10.58 0.49 -3.93
N MET A 195 -11.59 -0.35 -3.69
CA MET A 195 -13.00 0.05 -3.75
C MET A 195 -13.28 1.19 -2.75
N ASP A 196 -12.90 1.04 -1.49
CA ASP A 196 -13.13 2.05 -0.45
C ASP A 196 -12.45 3.39 -0.80
N GLU A 197 -11.18 3.36 -1.24
CA GLU A 197 -10.48 4.57 -1.70
C GLU A 197 -11.14 5.22 -2.91
N SER A 198 -11.69 4.42 -3.83
CA SER A 198 -12.37 4.91 -5.03
C SER A 198 -13.69 5.61 -4.67
N LEU A 199 -14.38 5.11 -3.63
CA LEU A 199 -15.61 5.71 -3.13
C LEU A 199 -15.33 7.07 -2.46
N ASP A 200 -14.28 7.14 -1.65
CA ASP A 200 -13.84 8.39 -1.00
C ASP A 200 -13.48 9.47 -2.03
N LYS A 201 -12.84 9.07 -3.14
CA LYS A 201 -12.49 9.97 -4.26
C LYS A 201 -13.64 10.19 -5.25
N SER A 202 -14.77 9.50 -5.09
CA SER A 202 -15.91 9.51 -6.03
C SER A 202 -15.53 9.15 -7.48
N GLU A 203 -14.55 8.26 -7.67
CA GLU A 203 -14.04 7.82 -8.97
C GLU A 203 -14.88 6.67 -9.54
N ARG A 204 -15.94 7.00 -10.27
CA ARG A 204 -16.89 6.01 -10.82
C ARG A 204 -16.21 4.91 -11.65
N GLU A 205 -15.23 5.25 -12.48
CA GLU A 205 -14.57 4.27 -13.35
C GLU A 205 -13.81 3.21 -12.55
N SER A 206 -13.11 3.64 -11.50
CA SER A 206 -12.39 2.77 -10.57
C SER A 206 -13.35 1.85 -9.80
N VAL A 207 -14.50 2.37 -9.34
CA VAL A 207 -15.56 1.58 -8.69
C VAL A 207 -16.09 0.50 -9.64
N LEU A 208 -16.44 0.85 -10.87
CA LEU A 208 -16.95 -0.10 -11.87
C LEU A 208 -15.92 -1.18 -12.22
N LYS A 209 -14.64 -0.81 -12.30
CA LYS A 209 -13.54 -1.76 -12.52
C LYS A 209 -13.45 -2.76 -11.37
N CYS A 210 -13.50 -2.30 -10.12
CA CYS A 210 -13.47 -3.16 -8.95
C CYS A 210 -14.66 -4.13 -8.92
N MET A 211 -15.87 -3.64 -9.20
CA MET A 211 -17.06 -4.49 -9.31
C MET A 211 -16.90 -5.58 -10.37
N LYS A 212 -16.39 -5.21 -11.56
CA LYS A 212 -16.19 -6.16 -12.66
C LYS A 212 -15.21 -7.26 -12.29
N ILE A 213 -14.10 -6.91 -11.64
CA ILE A 213 -13.12 -7.88 -11.14
C ILE A 213 -13.78 -8.81 -10.12
N ALA A 214 -14.47 -8.25 -9.12
CA ALA A 214 -15.14 -9.04 -8.08
C ALA A 214 -16.18 -10.03 -8.65
N VAL A 215 -17.03 -9.59 -9.60
CA VAL A 215 -18.02 -10.45 -10.27
C VAL A 215 -17.36 -11.60 -11.03
N SER A 216 -16.24 -11.34 -11.71
CA SER A 216 -15.51 -12.38 -12.45
C SER A 216 -14.93 -13.44 -11.51
N GLN A 217 -14.39 -13.01 -10.36
CA GLN A 217 -13.78 -13.91 -9.38
C GLN A 217 -14.84 -14.76 -8.64
N VAL A 218 -16.00 -14.19 -8.31
CA VAL A 218 -17.13 -14.93 -7.70
C VAL A 218 -17.71 -15.97 -8.66
N SER A 219 -17.90 -15.61 -9.93
CA SER A 219 -18.41 -16.53 -10.94
C SER A 219 -17.50 -17.75 -11.10
N SER A 220 -16.19 -17.54 -11.20
CA SER A 220 -15.20 -18.63 -11.33
C SER A 220 -15.09 -19.52 -10.08
N SER A 221 -15.40 -18.98 -8.90
CA SER A 221 -15.39 -19.73 -7.63
C SER A 221 -16.66 -20.57 -7.46
N THR A 222 -17.80 -20.06 -7.94
CA THR A 222 -19.09 -20.77 -7.87
C THR A 222 -19.09 -22.01 -8.76
N GLU A 223 -18.48 -21.95 -9.95
CA GLU A 223 -18.29 -23.10 -10.83
C GLU A 223 -17.44 -24.22 -10.19
N LYS A 224 -16.44 -23.86 -9.38
CA LYS A 224 -15.60 -24.81 -8.65
C LYS A 224 -16.30 -25.42 -7.43
N ALA A 225 -17.18 -24.67 -6.78
CA ALA A 225 -17.88 -25.10 -5.57
C ALA A 225 -18.99 -26.13 -5.81
N ILE A 226 -19.57 -26.18 -7.01
CA ILE A 226 -20.64 -27.14 -7.38
C ILE A 226 -20.20 -28.61 -7.25
N HIS A 227 -18.90 -28.89 -7.15
CA HIS A 227 -18.34 -30.25 -6.99
C HIS A 227 -18.04 -30.70 -5.55
N THR A 228 -18.32 -29.88 -4.54
CA THR A 228 -18.07 -30.24 -3.13
C THR A 228 -19.27 -29.87 -2.27
N THR A 229 -20.23 -30.79 -2.17
CA THR A 229 -21.30 -30.75 -1.18
C THR A 229 -20.79 -31.30 0.15
N GLY A 230 -21.05 -30.59 1.26
CA GLY A 230 -20.77 -31.14 2.59
C GLY A 230 -20.85 -30.17 3.78
N SER A 231 -22.01 -30.19 4.44
CA SER A 231 -22.30 -29.74 5.81
C SER A 231 -22.54 -28.24 6.08
N ASP A 232 -23.81 -27.95 6.38
CA ASP A 232 -24.31 -26.73 7.00
C ASP A 232 -23.92 -26.69 8.49
N SER A 233 -22.67 -26.35 8.77
CA SER A 233 -22.34 -25.70 10.03
C SER A 233 -21.99 -24.24 9.72
N LEU A 234 -22.33 -23.33 10.64
CA LEU A 234 -22.00 -21.91 10.52
C LEU A 234 -20.48 -21.76 10.63
N ASN A 235 -19.76 -22.09 9.55
CA ASN A 235 -18.32 -22.06 9.54
C ASN A 235 -17.88 -20.60 9.54
N THR A 236 -17.55 -20.07 10.72
CA THR A 236 -17.10 -18.69 10.90
C THR A 236 -15.83 -18.39 10.07
N SER A 237 -15.09 -19.42 9.65
CA SER A 237 -13.96 -19.29 8.72
C SER A 237 -14.40 -18.85 7.32
N SER A 238 -15.67 -19.04 6.93
CA SER A 238 -16.21 -18.58 5.64
C SER A 238 -16.19 -17.06 5.50
N TYR A 239 -16.23 -16.31 6.61
CA TYR A 239 -16.07 -14.86 6.62
C TYR A 239 -14.65 -14.42 6.21
N PHE A 240 -13.67 -15.31 6.34
CA PHE A 240 -12.28 -15.09 5.95
C PHE A 240 -11.96 -15.79 4.63
N SER A 241 -12.89 -15.71 3.67
CA SER A 241 -12.74 -16.30 2.34
C SER A 241 -12.81 -15.24 1.24
N ALA A 242 -12.10 -15.47 0.12
CA ALA A 242 -12.10 -14.56 -1.01
C ALA A 242 -13.52 -14.31 -1.59
N PRO A 243 -14.38 -15.34 -1.79
CA PRO A 243 -15.73 -15.13 -2.28
C PRO A 243 -16.57 -14.23 -1.36
N TRP A 244 -16.40 -14.37 -0.04
CA TRP A 244 -17.08 -13.52 0.93
C TRP A 244 -16.68 -12.04 0.77
N VAL A 245 -15.38 -11.76 0.68
CA VAL A 245 -14.89 -10.38 0.48
C VAL A 245 -15.36 -9.82 -0.86
N TYR A 246 -15.26 -10.57 -1.96
CA TYR A 246 -15.77 -10.12 -3.25
C TYR A 246 -17.29 -9.84 -3.23
N SER A 247 -18.08 -10.62 -2.48
CA SER A 247 -19.51 -10.35 -2.33
C SER A 247 -19.78 -8.99 -1.68
N LYS A 248 -18.96 -8.59 -0.69
CA LYS A 248 -19.03 -7.26 -0.07
C LYS A 248 -18.65 -6.16 -1.06
N VAL A 249 -17.58 -6.36 -1.85
CA VAL A 249 -17.17 -5.40 -2.90
C VAL A 249 -18.30 -5.16 -3.89
N ILE A 250 -18.97 -6.22 -4.35
CA ILE A 250 -20.12 -6.12 -5.25
C ILE A 250 -21.27 -5.35 -4.58
N PHE A 251 -21.61 -5.69 -3.34
CA PHE A 251 -22.69 -5.06 -2.59
C PHE A 251 -22.47 -3.55 -2.40
N VAL A 252 -21.25 -3.15 -2.01
CA VAL A 252 -20.87 -1.75 -1.85
C VAL A 252 -20.95 -1.03 -3.20
N GLY A 253 -20.44 -1.63 -4.28
CA GLY A 253 -20.53 -1.07 -5.62
C GLY A 253 -21.97 -0.88 -6.11
N ILE A 254 -22.88 -1.82 -5.85
CA ILE A 254 -24.31 -1.66 -6.16
C ILE A 254 -24.90 -0.48 -5.38
N SER A 255 -24.58 -0.39 -4.08
CA SER A 255 -25.06 0.71 -3.22
C SER A 255 -24.63 2.07 -3.74
N PHE A 256 -23.38 2.19 -4.23
CA PHE A 256 -22.88 3.38 -4.90
C PHE A 256 -23.70 3.73 -6.15
N LEU A 257 -23.92 2.77 -7.04
CA LEU A 257 -24.70 2.99 -8.28
C LEU A 257 -26.16 3.37 -8.01
N GLU A 258 -26.79 2.78 -6.99
CA GLU A 258 -28.14 3.16 -6.56
C GLU A 258 -28.18 4.60 -6.08
N HIS A 259 -27.19 5.01 -5.28
CA HIS A 259 -27.09 6.38 -4.79
C HIS A 259 -26.91 7.38 -5.94
N GLU A 260 -26.01 7.10 -6.90
CA GLU A 260 -25.85 7.94 -8.09
C GLU A 260 -27.15 8.07 -8.89
N ARG A 261 -27.86 6.95 -9.09
CA ARG A 261 -29.16 6.95 -9.79
C ARG A 261 -30.21 7.79 -9.06
N ARG A 262 -30.24 7.80 -7.73
CA ARG A 262 -31.16 8.64 -6.94
C ARG A 262 -30.84 10.13 -7.09
N GLN A 263 -29.55 10.50 -7.12
CA GLN A 263 -29.14 11.89 -7.35
C GLN A 263 -29.55 12.38 -8.74
N LEU A 264 -29.39 11.54 -9.78
CA LEU A 264 -29.81 11.85 -11.16
C LEU A 264 -31.33 12.03 -11.31
N ASN A 265 -32.14 11.32 -10.51
CA ASN A 265 -33.61 11.35 -10.60
C ASN A 265 -34.26 12.33 -9.62
N SER A 266 -33.49 13.09 -8.84
CA SER A 266 -34.04 14.08 -7.91
C SER A 266 -34.39 15.38 -8.66
N PRO A 267 -35.63 15.90 -8.55
CA PRO A 267 -36.00 17.16 -9.19
C PRO A 267 -35.20 18.33 -8.59
N LYS A 268 -34.74 19.24 -9.46
CA LYS A 268 -34.09 20.51 -9.06
C LYS A 268 -35.06 21.47 -8.40
#